data_AF-A0A1X4I7A1-F1
#
_entry.id   AF-A0A1X4I7A1-F1
#
_cell.length_a   1.000
_cell.length_b   1.000
_cell.length_c   1.000
_cell.angle_alpha   90.00
_cell.angle_beta   90.00
_cell.angle_gamma   90.00
#
_symmetry.space_group_name_H-M   'P 1'
#
loop_
_entity.id
_entity.type
_entity.pdbx_description
1 polymer ?
#
loop_
_entity_poly.entity_id
_entity_poly.type
_entity_poly.pdbx_seq_one_letter_code
_entity_poly.pdbx_strand_id
1 'polypeptide(L)'
;MLTLGGPGPDGRRRSLTRRPAPVPVTGAPPADDPHWLPLRTLAVGPVAVPLEDLDPYRDLDDPVPPARLDAEEALAWQGLFDEAVAILANGKGTGPGRLDPAVIRAVVPWARTSLLPPPPPDVRVSASSGDSYGAMVIARPSSPLALAEALVHEFQHSKLAALIHLFPLLDDDRAERYYAPWRPDPRHLTGLLHGAYAFTGVAGFWRDRMTDPEHAGTAAYHFALRRTQSRLAVRTLLTSGRLTGTGHALVTGLARTLDGWLREPVPAAALTRARTAAVLHRTEWRLRNVDPATTAELRLRPDRAPWPDVRTHAFALPPTDPRTPDEHLAAGDAAAALAGYDDGLARDPGDPHLLAGWIVARAGLERGPGARRLLARPESMTRRQG
;
A
#
# COMPACT_ATOMS: atom_id res chain seq x y z
N MET A 1 7.07 -0.55 21.34
CA MET A 1 8.49 -0.62 21.77
C MET A 1 9.37 -1.01 20.58
N LEU A 2 10.36 -0.20 20.19
CA LEU A 2 11.32 -0.53 19.13
C LEU A 2 12.68 -0.81 19.76
N THR A 3 13.20 -2.03 19.58
CA THR A 3 14.57 -2.39 19.98
C THR A 3 15.37 -2.67 18.72
N LEU A 4 16.37 -1.84 18.43
CA LEU A 4 17.30 -2.01 17.32
C LEU A 4 18.63 -2.50 17.88
N GLY A 5 19.15 -3.60 17.33
CA GLY A 5 20.45 -4.14 17.73
C GLY A 5 21.33 -4.39 16.52
N GLY A 6 22.59 -3.96 16.55
CA GLY A 6 23.52 -4.13 15.44
C GLY A 6 24.95 -3.71 15.77
N PRO A 7 25.93 -4.03 14.92
CA PRO A 7 27.29 -3.54 15.08
C PRO A 7 27.34 -2.02 14.94
N GLY A 8 27.94 -1.34 15.91
CA GLY A 8 28.21 0.09 15.88
C GLY A 8 29.43 0.42 15.03
N PRO A 9 29.74 1.72 14.83
CA PRO A 9 30.90 2.18 14.06
C PRO A 9 32.26 1.67 14.59
N ASP A 10 32.29 1.27 15.86
CA ASP A 10 33.43 0.69 16.58
C ASP A 10 33.45 -0.85 16.56
N GLY A 11 32.56 -1.48 15.80
CA GLY A 11 32.41 -2.94 15.73
C GLY A 11 31.74 -3.56 16.96
N ARG A 12 31.40 -2.77 18.00
CA ARG A 12 30.71 -3.28 19.20
C ARG A 12 29.22 -3.37 18.95
N ARG A 13 28.58 -4.43 19.46
CA ARG A 13 27.12 -4.61 19.33
C ARG A 13 26.42 -3.56 20.19
N ARG A 14 25.66 -2.65 19.55
CA ARG A 14 24.84 -1.63 20.20
C ARG A 14 23.38 -2.05 20.19
N SER A 15 22.65 -1.59 21.20
CA SER A 15 21.21 -1.79 21.37
C SER A 15 20.57 -0.44 21.66
N LEU A 16 19.61 -0.02 20.85
CA LEU A 16 18.77 1.15 21.08
C LEU A 16 17.35 0.68 21.33
N THR A 17 16.85 0.92 22.54
CA THR A 17 15.46 0.64 22.90
C THR A 17 14.71 1.97 23.00
N ARG A 18 13.91 2.31 21.98
CA ARG A 18 12.98 3.44 22.09
C ARG A 18 11.72 2.94 22.78
N ARG A 19 11.46 3.48 23.98
CA ARG A 19 10.17 3.39 24.68
C ARG A 19 9.47 4.75 24.62
N PRO A 20 8.72 5.02 23.55
CA PRO A 20 7.61 5.95 23.59
C PRO A 20 6.84 5.89 24.91
N ALA A 21 6.96 6.91 25.76
CA ALA A 21 6.05 7.07 26.90
C ALA A 21 4.87 7.95 26.44
N PRO A 22 3.63 7.50 26.57
CA PRO A 22 2.47 8.38 26.56
C PRO A 22 2.39 9.13 27.88
N VAL A 23 1.94 10.39 27.85
CA VAL A 23 1.65 11.17 29.06
C VAL A 23 0.18 10.96 29.40
N PRO A 24 -0.17 10.55 30.64
CA PRO A 24 -1.57 10.46 31.05
C PRO A 24 -2.25 11.81 30.92
N VAL A 25 -3.44 11.84 30.33
CA VAL A 25 -4.28 13.05 30.38
C VAL A 25 -4.89 13.13 31.77
N THR A 26 -4.25 13.87 32.68
CA THR A 26 -4.83 14.22 33.98
C THR A 26 -5.57 15.54 33.83
N GLY A 27 -6.91 15.49 33.74
CA GLY A 27 -7.78 16.67 33.74
C GLY A 27 -8.64 16.80 32.48
N ALA A 28 -9.83 17.39 32.64
CA ALA A 28 -10.62 17.85 31.50
C ALA A 28 -9.83 18.93 30.72
N PRO A 29 -9.94 19.00 29.38
CA PRO A 29 -9.31 20.08 28.63
C PRO A 29 -9.78 21.43 29.20
N PRO A 30 -8.89 22.46 29.27
CA PRO A 30 -9.30 23.80 29.65
C PRO A 30 -10.52 24.22 28.82
N ALA A 31 -11.52 24.81 29.47
CA ALA A 31 -12.72 25.31 28.81
C ALA A 31 -12.37 26.37 27.74
N ASP A 32 -13.24 26.49 26.73
CA ASP A 32 -13.08 27.34 25.54
C ASP A 32 -12.46 28.71 25.84
N ASP A 33 -11.20 28.89 25.45
CA ASP A 33 -10.58 30.20 25.28
C ASP A 33 -10.70 30.57 23.80
N PRO A 34 -11.33 31.70 23.44
CA PRO A 34 -11.47 32.11 22.04
C PRO A 34 -10.11 32.32 21.32
N HIS A 35 -9.00 32.38 22.06
CA HIS A 35 -7.64 32.51 21.53
C HIS A 35 -6.86 31.18 21.50
N TRP A 36 -7.41 30.09 22.06
CA TRP A 36 -6.72 28.81 22.14
C TRP A 36 -7.66 27.61 21.93
N LEU A 37 -7.32 26.75 20.98
CA LEU A 37 -8.05 25.52 20.72
C LEU A 37 -7.28 24.31 21.28
N PRO A 38 -7.88 23.53 22.22
CA PRO A 38 -7.25 22.30 22.71
C PRO A 38 -7.12 21.27 21.60
N LEU A 39 -6.00 20.54 21.57
CA LEU A 39 -5.79 19.42 20.65
C LEU A 39 -6.78 18.29 20.97
N ARG A 40 -7.46 17.77 19.95
CA ARG A 40 -8.32 16.60 20.11
C ARG A 40 -7.46 15.34 20.26
N THR A 41 -8.01 14.32 20.90
CA THR A 41 -7.31 13.04 21.08
C THR A 41 -8.22 11.87 20.80
N LEU A 42 -7.62 10.78 20.33
CA LEU A 42 -8.21 9.47 20.19
C LEU A 42 -7.77 8.59 21.36
N ALA A 43 -8.69 7.89 22.00
CA ALA A 43 -8.36 7.00 23.11
C ALA A 43 -7.84 5.63 22.62
N VAL A 44 -6.78 5.11 23.26
CA VAL A 44 -6.31 3.71 23.18
C VAL A 44 -6.05 3.21 24.60
N GLY A 45 -7.06 2.64 25.25
CA GLY A 45 -6.96 2.30 26.66
C GLY A 45 -6.57 3.53 27.49
N PRO A 46 -5.45 3.54 28.25
CA PRO A 46 -5.01 4.71 29.02
C PRO A 46 -4.24 5.75 28.20
N VAL A 47 -4.03 5.53 26.90
CA VAL A 47 -3.20 6.38 26.04
C VAL A 47 -4.09 7.31 25.23
N ALA A 48 -3.74 8.60 25.21
CA ALA A 48 -4.34 9.59 24.31
C ALA A 48 -3.43 9.80 23.09
N VAL A 49 -3.94 9.51 21.90
CA VAL A 49 -3.27 9.74 20.62
C VAL A 49 -3.78 11.06 20.04
N PRO A 50 -2.95 12.08 19.82
CA PRO A 50 -3.35 13.30 19.14
C PRO A 50 -4.11 13.07 17.83
N LEU A 51 -5.26 13.73 17.69
CA LEU A 51 -5.97 13.91 16.42
C LEU A 51 -5.63 15.32 15.93
N GLU A 52 -4.61 15.42 15.08
CA GLU A 52 -3.98 16.69 14.72
C GLU A 52 -4.71 17.39 13.58
N ASP A 53 -5.62 18.29 13.94
CA ASP A 53 -6.44 19.08 13.01
C ASP A 53 -6.08 20.57 12.94
N LEU A 54 -5.01 21.00 13.63
CA LEU A 54 -4.63 22.41 13.75
C LEU A 54 -3.23 22.74 13.23
N ASP A 55 -2.28 21.79 13.22
CA ASP A 55 -0.89 22.05 12.82
C ASP A 55 -0.82 22.60 11.38
N PRO A 56 -0.18 23.75 11.14
CA PRO A 56 -0.10 24.35 9.81
C PRO A 56 0.71 23.53 8.81
N TYR A 57 1.62 22.66 9.25
CA TYR A 57 2.45 21.80 8.40
C TYR A 57 1.87 20.38 8.27
N ARG A 58 0.58 20.22 8.53
CA ARG A 58 -0.11 18.92 8.46
C ARG A 58 -0.43 18.48 7.03
N ASP A 59 -0.44 19.43 6.10
CA ASP A 59 -0.46 19.14 4.67
C ASP A 59 0.98 18.76 4.24
N LEU A 60 1.11 17.77 3.36
CA LEU A 60 2.40 17.21 2.95
C LEU A 60 3.16 18.13 1.97
N ASP A 61 2.49 19.21 1.55
CA ASP A 61 2.96 20.21 0.60
C ASP A 61 3.22 21.55 1.32
N ASP A 62 2.36 22.55 1.10
CA ASP A 62 2.48 23.90 1.66
C ASP A 62 1.76 24.04 3.01
N PRO A 63 2.15 25.00 3.86
CA PRO A 63 1.43 25.26 5.09
C PRO A 63 -0.05 25.61 4.85
N VAL A 64 -0.94 24.95 5.58
CA VAL A 64 -2.39 25.17 5.50
C VAL A 64 -2.93 25.87 6.75
N PRO A 65 -3.96 26.73 6.63
CA PRO A 65 -4.62 27.30 7.80
C PRO A 65 -5.14 26.21 8.74
N PRO A 66 -5.19 26.43 10.07
CA PRO A 66 -5.87 25.52 10.99
C PRO A 66 -7.32 25.29 10.54
N ALA A 67 -7.72 24.01 10.45
CA ALA A 67 -9.05 23.63 9.99
C ALA A 67 -9.61 22.60 10.96
N ARG A 68 -10.08 23.12 12.10
CA ARG A 68 -10.69 22.34 13.17
C ARG A 68 -11.79 21.44 12.60
N LEU A 69 -11.72 20.15 12.88
CA LEU A 69 -12.80 19.24 12.52
C LEU A 69 -14.10 19.69 13.20
N ASP A 70 -15.25 19.51 12.54
CA ASP A 70 -16.52 19.61 13.24
C ASP A 70 -16.62 18.51 14.34
N ALA A 71 -17.56 18.66 15.27
CA ALA A 71 -17.67 17.74 16.40
C ALA A 71 -18.09 16.32 15.97
N GLU A 72 -18.93 16.21 14.93
CA GLU A 72 -19.45 14.93 14.44
C GLU A 72 -18.35 14.12 13.75
N GLU A 73 -17.52 14.77 12.93
CA GLU A 73 -16.38 14.17 12.23
C GLU A 73 -15.33 13.66 13.23
N ALA A 74 -15.06 14.38 14.34
CA ALA A 74 -14.16 13.86 15.37
C ALA A 74 -14.74 12.69 16.16
N LEU A 75 -16.04 12.69 16.46
CA LEU A 75 -16.69 11.53 17.07
C LEU A 75 -16.64 10.31 16.13
N ALA A 76 -16.82 10.52 14.83
CA ALA A 76 -16.69 9.47 13.83
C ALA A 76 -15.25 8.94 13.74
N TRP A 77 -14.23 9.80 13.85
CA TRP A 77 -12.84 9.36 13.97
C TRP A 77 -12.59 8.50 15.21
N GLN A 78 -13.12 8.89 16.38
CA GLN A 78 -12.98 8.11 17.61
C GLN A 78 -13.60 6.71 17.47
N GLY A 79 -14.87 6.62 17.02
CA GLY A 79 -15.54 5.33 16.84
C GLY A 79 -14.83 4.42 15.83
N LEU A 80 -14.42 4.97 14.68
CA LEU A 80 -13.68 4.23 13.66
C LEU A 80 -12.33 3.73 14.19
N PHE A 81 -11.65 4.55 14.98
CA PHE A 81 -10.36 4.22 15.57
C PHE A 81 -10.48 3.16 16.66
N ASP A 82 -11.51 3.21 17.51
CA ASP A 82 -11.79 2.18 18.52
C ASP A 82 -11.97 0.79 17.87
N GLU A 83 -12.76 0.72 16.81
CA GLU A 83 -12.97 -0.52 16.06
C GLU A 83 -11.67 -1.00 15.37
N ALA A 84 -10.90 -0.08 14.78
CA ALA A 84 -9.60 -0.41 14.18
C ALA A 84 -8.60 -0.94 15.22
N VAL A 85 -8.56 -0.35 16.43
CA VAL A 85 -7.75 -0.81 17.55
C VAL A 85 -8.16 -2.20 18.01
N ALA A 86 -9.46 -2.47 18.12
CA ALA A 86 -9.98 -3.80 18.46
C ALA A 86 -9.56 -4.86 17.42
N ILE A 87 -9.64 -4.50 16.13
CA ILE A 87 -9.16 -5.32 15.02
C ILE A 87 -7.66 -5.62 15.19
N LEU A 88 -6.83 -4.63 15.51
CA LEU A 88 -5.38 -4.82 15.69
C LEU A 88 -5.02 -5.65 16.93
N ALA A 89 -5.78 -5.55 18.02
CA ALA A 89 -5.54 -6.26 19.28
C ALA A 89 -5.66 -7.79 19.14
N ASN A 90 -6.45 -8.29 18.18
CA ASN A 90 -6.63 -9.72 17.95
C ASN A 90 -5.38 -10.43 17.41
N GLY A 91 -4.35 -9.68 17.00
CA GLY A 91 -3.08 -10.22 16.54
C GLY A 91 -2.16 -10.65 17.70
N LYS A 92 -2.16 -11.93 18.08
CA LYS A 92 -1.18 -12.46 19.06
C LYS A 92 0.25 -12.41 18.50
N GLY A 93 1.22 -12.02 19.33
CA GLY A 93 2.66 -12.15 19.06
C GLY A 93 3.34 -10.94 18.40
N THR A 94 4.63 -11.11 18.07
CA THR A 94 5.46 -10.11 17.36
C THR A 94 5.66 -10.56 15.92
N GLY A 95 5.55 -9.66 14.95
CA GLY A 95 5.72 -10.01 13.53
C GLY A 95 5.36 -8.88 12.56
N PRO A 96 5.66 -9.03 11.27
CA PRO A 96 5.20 -8.07 10.26
C PRO A 96 3.67 -8.09 10.20
N GLY A 97 3.06 -6.91 10.08
CA GLY A 97 1.59 -6.77 10.07
C GLY A 97 0.93 -6.64 11.44
N ARG A 98 1.74 -6.57 12.51
CA ARG A 98 1.30 -6.20 13.86
C ARG A 98 1.65 -4.77 14.17
N LEU A 99 0.75 -4.12 14.89
CA LEU A 99 0.91 -2.77 15.43
C LEU A 99 0.31 -2.76 16.84
N ASP A 100 1.08 -2.22 17.79
CA ASP A 100 0.55 -1.79 19.07
C ASP A 100 0.04 -0.35 18.90
N PRO A 101 -1.28 -0.09 18.91
CA PRO A 101 -1.79 1.25 18.63
C PRO A 101 -1.31 2.31 19.63
N ALA A 102 -0.90 1.91 20.84
CA ALA A 102 -0.34 2.82 21.85
C ALA A 102 1.01 3.44 21.43
N VAL A 103 1.67 2.94 20.37
CA VAL A 103 2.90 3.54 19.84
C VAL A 103 2.65 4.64 18.80
N ILE A 104 1.41 4.82 18.34
CA ILE A 104 1.02 5.91 17.43
C ILE A 104 1.23 7.24 18.14
N ARG A 105 1.75 8.24 17.43
CA ARG A 105 2.10 9.55 17.97
C ARG A 105 1.15 10.66 17.57
N ALA A 106 0.55 10.54 16.39
CA ALA A 106 -0.56 11.39 15.97
C ALA A 106 -1.28 10.71 14.81
N VAL A 107 -2.59 10.91 14.74
CA VAL A 107 -3.37 10.73 13.51
C VAL A 107 -3.68 12.13 13.00
N VAL A 108 -3.29 12.40 11.77
CA VAL A 108 -3.46 13.68 11.09
C VAL A 108 -4.54 13.49 10.02
N PRO A 109 -5.76 13.99 10.22
CA PRO A 109 -6.84 13.82 9.26
C PRO A 109 -6.51 14.50 7.93
N TRP A 110 -6.49 13.73 6.85
CA TRP A 110 -6.38 14.29 5.51
C TRP A 110 -7.78 14.57 4.96
N ALA A 111 -8.08 15.85 4.74
CA ALA A 111 -9.27 16.34 4.07
C ALA A 111 -10.59 15.68 4.53
N ARG A 112 -11.26 16.25 5.54
CA ARG A 112 -12.74 16.34 5.67
C ARG A 112 -13.18 17.06 6.94
N THR A 113 -14.28 17.82 6.85
CA THR A 113 -15.00 18.46 7.97
C THR A 113 -16.51 18.36 7.73
N SER A 114 -16.94 17.19 7.26
CA SER A 114 -18.35 16.79 7.20
C SER A 114 -18.41 15.28 7.01
N LEU A 115 -19.46 14.65 7.54
CA LEU A 115 -19.78 13.24 7.31
C LEU A 115 -20.22 12.95 5.86
N LEU A 116 -20.69 13.96 5.13
CA LEU A 116 -21.19 13.84 3.76
C LEU A 116 -20.27 14.49 2.73
N PRO A 117 -20.09 13.88 1.54
CA PRO A 117 -20.54 12.53 1.17
C PRO A 117 -19.83 11.43 1.98
N PRO A 118 -20.36 10.19 2.04
CA PRO A 118 -19.71 9.11 2.79
C PRO A 118 -18.29 8.84 2.29
N PRO A 119 -17.35 8.49 3.18
CA PRO A 119 -15.98 8.22 2.77
C PRO A 119 -15.86 6.93 1.96
N PRO A 120 -14.82 6.80 1.14
CA PRO A 120 -14.53 5.56 0.42
C PRO A 120 -14.25 4.39 1.39
N PRO A 121 -14.51 3.14 0.99
CA PRO A 121 -14.28 1.96 1.82
C PRO A 121 -12.79 1.73 2.10
N ASP A 122 -11.91 2.19 1.22
CA ASP A 122 -10.47 2.13 1.31
C ASP A 122 -9.84 3.50 1.64
N VAL A 123 -8.61 3.47 2.14
CA VAL A 123 -7.84 4.70 2.39
C VAL A 123 -7.23 5.18 1.08
N ARG A 124 -7.82 6.24 0.51
CA ARG A 124 -7.34 6.85 -0.74
C ARG A 124 -6.08 7.66 -0.60
N VAL A 125 -5.87 8.26 0.58
CA VAL A 125 -4.68 9.05 0.90
C VAL A 125 -4.20 8.64 2.28
N SER A 126 -2.95 8.20 2.34
CA SER A 126 -2.21 8.09 3.57
C SER A 126 -0.74 8.38 3.33
N ALA A 127 -0.07 8.91 4.35
CA ALA A 127 1.36 9.18 4.31
C ALA A 127 1.97 9.23 5.71
N SER A 128 3.29 9.09 5.74
CA SER A 128 4.13 9.28 6.92
C SER A 128 5.36 10.08 6.52
N SER A 129 5.87 10.88 7.44
CA SER A 129 7.17 11.55 7.30
C SER A 129 8.23 10.84 8.15
N GLY A 130 9.47 10.81 7.64
CA GLY A 130 10.61 10.32 8.42
C GLY A 130 10.97 11.21 9.60
N ASP A 131 10.64 12.50 9.50
CA ASP A 131 10.91 13.50 10.55
C ASP A 131 9.86 13.47 11.67
N SER A 132 8.70 12.83 11.42
CA SER A 132 7.57 12.75 12.35
C SER A 132 7.25 11.29 12.71
N TYR A 133 8.20 10.59 13.33
CA TYR A 133 8.06 9.17 13.65
C TYR A 133 6.76 8.84 14.38
N GLY A 134 5.94 7.98 13.76
CA GLY A 134 4.68 7.50 14.33
C GLY A 134 3.51 8.48 14.19
N ALA A 135 3.70 9.63 13.55
CA ALA A 135 2.62 10.47 13.06
C ALA A 135 2.19 9.98 11.67
N MET A 136 0.88 9.97 11.43
CA MET A 136 0.30 9.38 10.22
C MET A 136 -0.76 10.30 9.65
N VAL A 137 -0.57 10.73 8.42
CA VAL A 137 -1.58 11.45 7.64
C VAL A 137 -2.51 10.41 7.03
N ILE A 138 -3.81 10.49 7.30
CA ILE A 138 -4.79 9.49 6.85
C ILE A 138 -6.10 10.19 6.49
N ALA A 139 -6.57 9.99 5.26
CA ALA A 139 -7.94 10.31 4.89
C ALA A 139 -8.88 9.28 5.51
N ARG A 140 -9.93 9.74 6.21
CA ARG A 140 -10.83 8.84 6.94
C ARG A 140 -11.50 7.85 5.98
N PRO A 141 -11.31 6.53 6.14
CA PRO A 141 -12.08 5.54 5.39
C PRO A 141 -13.47 5.34 6.02
N SER A 142 -14.39 4.69 5.30
CA SER A 142 -15.67 4.26 5.87
C SER A 142 -15.61 2.93 6.61
N SER A 143 -14.47 2.22 6.58
CA SER A 143 -14.31 0.90 7.21
C SER A 143 -13.21 0.90 8.28
N PRO A 144 -13.49 0.37 9.49
CA PRO A 144 -12.47 0.16 10.52
C PRO A 144 -11.32 -0.73 10.06
N LEU A 145 -11.62 -1.72 9.20
CA LEU A 145 -10.62 -2.64 8.64
C LEU A 145 -9.63 -1.90 7.73
N ALA A 146 -10.12 -0.96 6.92
CA ALA A 146 -9.27 -0.13 6.08
C ALA A 146 -8.41 0.83 6.90
N LEU A 147 -8.96 1.41 7.99
CA LEU A 147 -8.16 2.22 8.91
C LEU A 147 -7.07 1.37 9.58
N ALA A 148 -7.40 0.16 10.03
CA ALA A 148 -6.43 -0.76 10.64
C ALA A 148 -5.30 -1.15 9.66
N GLU A 149 -5.62 -1.43 8.38
CA GLU A 149 -4.61 -1.65 7.34
C GLU A 149 -3.70 -0.43 7.17
N ALA A 150 -4.28 0.77 7.06
CA ALA A 150 -3.53 2.01 6.86
C ALA A 150 -2.61 2.31 8.05
N LEU A 151 -3.08 2.16 9.29
CA LEU A 151 -2.24 2.32 10.48
C LEU A 151 -1.03 1.38 10.46
N VAL A 152 -1.22 0.11 10.06
CA VAL A 152 -0.11 -0.85 9.90
C VAL A 152 0.84 -0.42 8.78
N HIS A 153 0.30 0.01 7.64
CA HIS A 153 1.07 0.49 6.49
C HIS A 153 1.97 1.66 6.88
N GLU A 154 1.37 2.71 7.42
CA GLU A 154 2.05 3.95 7.80
C GLU A 154 3.06 3.70 8.93
N PHE A 155 2.75 2.81 9.87
CA PHE A 155 3.73 2.46 10.89
C PHE A 155 4.96 1.74 10.32
N GLN A 156 4.80 0.90 9.29
CA GLN A 156 5.97 0.32 8.63
C GLN A 156 6.81 1.39 7.92
N HIS A 157 6.21 2.40 7.31
CA HIS A 157 6.96 3.54 6.78
C HIS A 157 7.74 4.27 7.87
N SER A 158 7.10 4.58 9.01
CA SER A 158 7.77 5.18 10.17
C SER A 158 8.96 4.34 10.67
N LYS A 159 8.80 3.02 10.79
CA LYS A 159 9.89 2.11 11.19
C LYS A 159 11.06 2.13 10.20
N LEU A 160 10.77 2.06 8.90
CA LEU A 160 11.82 2.07 7.89
C LEU A 160 12.53 3.42 7.82
N ALA A 161 11.78 4.53 7.94
CA ALA A 161 12.38 5.86 7.94
C ALA A 161 13.39 6.01 9.09
N ALA A 162 13.04 5.54 10.29
CA ALA A 162 13.99 5.48 11.41
C ALA A 162 15.22 4.60 11.11
N LEU A 163 15.05 3.48 10.42
CA LEU A 163 16.17 2.62 10.01
C LEU A 163 17.09 3.30 9.00
N ILE A 164 16.53 3.99 8.00
CA ILE A 164 17.29 4.70 6.96
C ILE A 164 18.05 5.88 7.57
N HIS A 165 17.46 6.56 8.55
CA HIS A 165 18.14 7.64 9.29
C HIS A 165 19.37 7.14 10.06
N LEU A 166 19.32 5.91 10.59
CA LEU A 166 20.40 5.33 11.38
C LEU A 166 21.44 4.57 10.54
N PHE A 167 21.03 3.99 9.41
CA PHE A 167 21.86 3.14 8.58
C PHE A 167 21.64 3.45 7.09
N PRO A 168 22.71 3.74 6.32
CA PRO A 168 22.58 3.80 4.87
C PRO A 168 22.23 2.39 4.36
N LEU A 169 21.05 2.24 3.75
CA LEU A 169 20.56 0.94 3.27
C LEU A 169 20.86 0.72 1.79
N LEU A 170 20.92 1.77 0.99
CA LEU A 170 21.19 1.66 -0.44
C LEU A 170 21.77 2.96 -1.01
N ASP A 171 22.45 2.84 -2.13
CA ASP A 171 22.94 3.94 -2.97
C ASP A 171 21.89 4.28 -4.05
N ASP A 172 21.10 5.33 -3.83
CA ASP A 172 20.01 5.74 -4.73
C ASP A 172 20.43 6.95 -5.56
N ASP A 173 20.53 6.79 -6.87
CA ASP A 173 20.70 7.92 -7.80
C ASP A 173 19.39 8.69 -8.05
N ARG A 174 18.31 8.33 -7.34
CA ARG A 174 17.00 8.97 -7.39
C ARG A 174 16.30 8.88 -8.75
N ALA A 175 16.86 8.17 -9.72
CA ALA A 175 16.22 8.02 -11.03
C ALA A 175 15.01 7.07 -10.96
N GLU A 176 13.87 7.57 -11.40
CA GLU A 176 12.58 6.86 -11.38
C GLU A 176 12.47 5.88 -12.54
N ARG A 177 12.89 4.63 -12.31
CA ARG A 177 12.96 3.60 -13.36
C ARG A 177 12.43 2.24 -12.97
N TYR A 178 12.07 2.06 -11.70
CA TYR A 178 11.68 0.76 -11.19
C TYR A 178 10.16 0.63 -11.13
N TYR A 179 9.67 -0.51 -11.60
CA TYR A 179 8.26 -0.88 -11.45
C TYR A 179 7.91 -1.13 -9.98
N ALA A 180 6.93 -0.38 -9.46
CA ALA A 180 6.31 -0.60 -8.16
C ALA A 180 4.92 -1.24 -8.36
N PRO A 181 4.66 -2.45 -7.86
CA PRO A 181 3.42 -3.19 -8.18
C PRO A 181 2.10 -2.63 -7.62
N TRP A 182 2.15 -1.49 -6.96
CA TRP A 182 1.05 -0.81 -6.28
C TRP A 182 0.95 0.67 -6.68
N ARG A 183 1.74 1.10 -7.68
CA ARG A 183 1.73 2.48 -8.20
C ARG A 183 1.78 2.50 -9.72
N PRO A 184 1.11 3.48 -10.35
CA PRO A 184 1.13 3.64 -11.79
C PRO A 184 2.48 4.16 -12.33
N ASP A 185 3.18 4.99 -11.58
CA ASP A 185 4.45 5.60 -11.99
C ASP A 185 5.69 4.74 -11.66
N PRO A 186 6.78 4.90 -12.42
CA PRO A 186 8.09 4.38 -12.04
C PRO A 186 8.59 5.01 -10.74
N ARG A 187 9.31 4.24 -9.93
CA ARG A 187 9.87 4.70 -8.66
C ARG A 187 11.40 4.67 -8.70
N HIS A 188 12.03 5.52 -7.88
CA HIS A 188 13.43 5.38 -7.51
C HIS A 188 13.60 4.26 -6.46
N LEU A 189 14.84 3.80 -6.18
CA LEU A 189 15.06 2.60 -5.35
C LEU A 189 14.60 2.79 -3.90
N THR A 190 14.83 3.96 -3.32
CA THR A 190 14.38 4.27 -1.94
C THR A 190 12.86 4.16 -1.84
N GLY A 191 12.13 4.69 -2.82
CA GLY A 191 10.66 4.61 -2.86
C GLY A 191 10.18 3.17 -3.03
N LEU A 192 10.89 2.35 -3.79
CA LEU A 192 10.61 0.92 -3.93
C LEU A 192 10.86 0.16 -2.62
N LEU A 193 11.94 0.47 -1.89
CA LEU A 193 12.22 -0.12 -0.58
C LEU A 193 11.13 0.23 0.44
N HIS A 194 10.71 1.49 0.48
CA HIS A 194 9.60 1.95 1.33
C HIS A 194 8.34 1.11 1.10
N GLY A 195 7.89 1.00 -0.15
CA GLY A 195 6.70 0.22 -0.46
C GLY A 195 6.89 -1.29 -0.18
N ALA A 196 8.04 -1.88 -0.53
CA ALA A 196 8.30 -3.29 -0.27
C ALA A 196 8.26 -3.64 1.23
N TYR A 197 8.80 -2.76 2.08
CA TYR A 197 8.76 -2.93 3.53
C TYR A 197 7.34 -2.76 4.09
N ALA A 198 6.62 -1.72 3.66
CA ALA A 198 5.26 -1.46 4.11
C ALA A 198 4.27 -2.55 3.68
N PHE A 199 4.27 -2.94 2.40
CA PHE A 199 3.38 -3.97 1.89
C PHE A 199 3.74 -5.39 2.38
N THR A 200 4.96 -5.62 2.85
CA THR A 200 5.26 -6.84 3.63
C THR A 200 4.53 -6.82 4.97
N GLY A 201 4.46 -5.65 5.63
CA GLY A 201 3.61 -5.47 6.81
C GLY A 201 2.13 -5.71 6.50
N VAL A 202 1.60 -5.09 5.45
CA VAL A 202 0.21 -5.28 5.01
C VAL A 202 -0.09 -6.75 4.68
N ALA A 203 0.82 -7.46 4.00
CA ALA A 203 0.67 -8.89 3.76
C ALA A 203 0.55 -9.68 5.08
N GLY A 204 1.36 -9.35 6.08
CA GLY A 204 1.23 -9.93 7.42
C GLY A 204 -0.12 -9.61 8.07
N PHE A 205 -0.62 -8.38 7.96
CA PHE A 205 -1.91 -7.98 8.52
C PHE A 205 -3.06 -8.84 7.96
N TRP A 206 -3.05 -9.09 6.66
CA TRP A 206 -4.06 -9.92 6.00
C TRP A 206 -3.88 -11.41 6.26
N ARG A 207 -2.63 -11.89 6.34
CA ARG A 207 -2.30 -13.29 6.65
C ARG A 207 -3.04 -13.78 7.90
N ASP A 208 -3.07 -12.96 8.94
CA ASP A 208 -3.65 -13.34 10.22
C ASP A 208 -5.17 -13.23 10.29
N ARG A 209 -5.78 -12.62 9.28
CA ARG A 209 -7.24 -12.56 9.10
C ARG A 209 -7.77 -13.64 8.18
N MET A 210 -6.92 -14.48 7.61
CA MET A 210 -7.39 -15.63 6.82
C MET A 210 -8.18 -16.64 7.67
N THR A 211 -7.98 -16.64 8.99
CA THR A 211 -8.71 -17.49 9.94
C THR A 211 -9.91 -16.78 10.58
N ASP A 212 -10.13 -15.50 10.28
CA ASP A 212 -11.29 -14.74 10.73
C ASP A 212 -12.47 -15.04 9.79
N PRO A 213 -13.56 -15.68 10.27
CA PRO A 213 -14.68 -16.05 9.41
C PRO A 213 -15.31 -14.88 8.66
N GLU A 214 -15.33 -13.69 9.26
CA GLU A 214 -15.93 -12.49 8.66
C GLU A 214 -15.09 -11.99 7.47
N HIS A 215 -13.76 -12.12 7.56
CA HIS A 215 -12.83 -11.51 6.62
C HIS A 215 -12.03 -12.51 5.76
N ALA A 216 -12.20 -13.82 5.96
CA ALA A 216 -11.33 -14.85 5.41
C ALA A 216 -11.16 -14.77 3.88
N GLY A 217 -12.24 -14.53 3.14
CA GLY A 217 -12.21 -14.44 1.67
C GLY A 217 -11.40 -13.24 1.16
N THR A 218 -11.69 -12.06 1.71
CA THR A 218 -10.99 -10.80 1.40
C THR A 218 -9.53 -10.87 1.85
N ALA A 219 -9.28 -11.40 3.04
CA ALA A 219 -7.95 -11.59 3.60
C ALA A 219 -7.09 -12.52 2.76
N ALA A 220 -7.64 -13.65 2.28
CA ALA A 220 -6.93 -14.56 1.39
C ALA A 220 -6.51 -13.88 0.08
N TYR A 221 -7.37 -13.06 -0.51
CA TYR A 221 -7.04 -12.29 -1.72
C TYR A 221 -5.91 -11.29 -1.46
N HIS A 222 -6.05 -10.43 -0.45
CA HIS A 222 -5.06 -9.40 -0.17
C HIS A 222 -3.72 -9.99 0.28
N PHE A 223 -3.73 -11.05 1.10
CA PHE A 223 -2.50 -11.76 1.45
C PHE A 223 -1.79 -12.31 0.21
N ALA A 224 -2.53 -13.00 -0.68
CA ALA A 224 -1.99 -13.54 -1.92
C ALA A 224 -1.43 -12.45 -2.85
N LEU A 225 -2.13 -11.33 -2.97
CA LEU A 225 -1.72 -10.19 -3.79
C LEU A 225 -0.46 -9.52 -3.23
N ARG A 226 -0.51 -9.08 -1.96
CA ARG A 226 0.56 -8.28 -1.34
C ARG A 226 1.83 -9.08 -1.15
N ARG A 227 1.77 -10.37 -0.82
CA ARG A 227 2.98 -11.22 -0.73
C ARG A 227 3.66 -11.39 -2.09
N THR A 228 2.87 -11.51 -3.17
CA THR A 228 3.38 -11.65 -4.54
C THR A 228 4.01 -10.34 -5.03
N GLN A 229 3.30 -9.22 -4.87
CA GLN A 229 3.77 -7.88 -5.22
C GLN A 229 5.05 -7.51 -4.45
N SER A 230 5.05 -7.68 -3.13
CA SER A 230 6.21 -7.35 -2.29
C SER A 230 7.41 -8.20 -2.66
N ARG A 231 7.23 -9.50 -2.95
CA ARG A 231 8.34 -10.37 -3.34
C ARG A 231 8.96 -9.97 -4.67
N LEU A 232 8.15 -9.51 -5.63
CA LEU A 232 8.62 -8.97 -6.90
C LEU A 232 9.50 -7.74 -6.69
N ALA A 233 9.05 -6.77 -5.88
CA ALA A 233 9.83 -5.58 -5.55
C ALA A 233 11.14 -5.93 -4.80
N VAL A 234 11.08 -6.84 -3.83
CA VAL A 234 12.24 -7.36 -3.10
C VAL A 234 13.26 -8.01 -4.04
N ARG A 235 12.80 -8.76 -5.05
CA ARG A 235 13.71 -9.31 -6.07
C ARG A 235 14.45 -8.20 -6.81
N THR A 236 13.72 -7.17 -7.27
CA THR A 236 14.31 -6.02 -7.96
C THR A 236 15.35 -5.30 -7.10
N LEU A 237 15.06 -5.10 -5.80
CA LEU A 237 16.00 -4.50 -4.85
C LEU A 237 17.29 -5.33 -4.72
N LEU A 238 17.18 -6.66 -4.54
CA LEU A 238 18.34 -7.56 -4.43
C LEU A 238 19.20 -7.59 -5.69
N THR A 239 18.58 -7.52 -6.88
CA THR A 239 19.29 -7.55 -8.16
C THR A 239 19.77 -6.18 -8.64
N SER A 240 19.47 -5.09 -7.91
CA SER A 240 19.83 -3.73 -8.32
C SER A 240 21.35 -3.47 -8.27
N GLY A 241 22.10 -4.26 -7.49
CA GLY A 241 23.51 -4.03 -7.24
C GLY A 241 23.81 -2.80 -6.37
N ARG A 242 22.79 -2.19 -5.74
CA ARG A 242 22.92 -0.90 -5.03
C ARG A 242 22.63 -0.95 -3.53
N LEU A 243 22.44 -2.14 -2.97
CA LEU A 243 22.24 -2.28 -1.52
C LEU A 243 23.59 -2.19 -0.80
N THR A 244 23.62 -1.49 0.33
CA THR A 244 24.75 -1.59 1.28
C THR A 244 24.73 -2.96 1.97
N GLY A 245 25.76 -3.31 2.75
CA GLY A 245 25.75 -4.54 3.54
C GLY A 245 24.53 -4.64 4.47
N THR A 246 24.17 -3.55 5.15
CA THR A 246 22.99 -3.50 6.04
C THR A 246 21.68 -3.60 5.26
N GLY A 247 21.57 -2.91 4.12
CA GLY A 247 20.39 -3.02 3.26
C GLY A 247 20.23 -4.41 2.67
N HIS A 248 21.31 -5.07 2.28
CA HIS A 248 21.29 -6.44 1.79
C HIS A 248 20.76 -7.39 2.87
N ALA A 249 21.22 -7.25 4.12
CA ALA A 249 20.72 -8.04 5.25
C ALA A 249 19.20 -7.82 5.49
N LEU A 250 18.74 -6.56 5.48
CA LEU A 250 17.33 -6.22 5.64
C LEU A 250 16.47 -6.84 4.52
N VAL A 251 16.83 -6.59 3.27
CA VAL A 251 16.06 -7.03 2.10
C VAL A 251 16.08 -8.56 1.97
N THR A 252 17.18 -9.21 2.35
CA THR A 252 17.25 -10.68 2.45
C THR A 252 16.33 -11.21 3.55
N GLY A 253 16.20 -10.51 4.68
CA GLY A 253 15.20 -10.79 5.71
C GLY A 253 13.77 -10.75 5.15
N LEU A 254 13.43 -9.69 4.40
CA LEU A 254 12.13 -9.59 3.72
C LEU A 254 11.91 -10.74 2.73
N ALA A 255 12.93 -11.07 1.93
CA ALA A 255 12.87 -12.19 0.98
C ALA A 255 12.55 -13.52 1.68
N ARG A 256 13.26 -13.85 2.77
CA ARG A 256 13.01 -15.08 3.53
C ARG A 256 11.59 -15.15 4.10
N THR A 257 11.10 -14.05 4.67
CA THR A 257 9.71 -13.96 5.17
C THR A 257 8.71 -14.22 4.05
N LEU A 258 8.85 -13.50 2.93
CA LEU A 258 7.93 -13.61 1.80
C LEU A 258 8.02 -14.96 1.09
N ASP A 259 9.20 -15.57 1.00
CA ASP A 259 9.40 -16.92 0.46
C ASP A 259 8.73 -17.97 1.34
N GLY A 260 8.75 -17.79 2.67
CA GLY A 260 7.94 -18.57 3.61
C GLY A 260 6.45 -18.43 3.32
N TRP A 261 5.98 -17.18 3.26
CA TRP A 261 4.57 -16.88 3.04
C TRP A 261 4.05 -17.29 1.68
N LEU A 262 4.86 -17.28 0.62
CA LEU A 262 4.45 -17.74 -0.71
C LEU A 262 4.13 -19.24 -0.76
N ARG A 263 4.67 -20.03 0.18
CA ARG A 263 4.36 -21.46 0.32
C ARG A 263 3.11 -21.71 1.17
N GLU A 264 2.61 -20.71 1.88
CA GLU A 264 1.40 -20.87 2.68
C GLU A 264 0.18 -20.99 1.76
N PRO A 265 -0.68 -22.00 1.98
CA PRO A 265 -1.85 -22.23 1.15
C PRO A 265 -2.85 -21.09 1.31
N VAL A 266 -3.55 -20.78 0.22
CA VAL A 266 -4.71 -19.89 0.18
C VAL A 266 -5.76 -20.52 -0.72
N PRO A 267 -7.05 -20.22 -0.55
CA PRO A 267 -8.10 -20.64 -1.46
C PRO A 267 -7.73 -20.35 -2.93
N ALA A 268 -7.91 -21.35 -3.81
CA ALA A 268 -7.48 -21.27 -5.21
C ALA A 268 -8.12 -20.09 -5.96
N ALA A 269 -9.40 -19.81 -5.70
CA ALA A 269 -10.10 -18.68 -6.31
C ALA A 269 -9.46 -17.33 -5.94
N ALA A 270 -9.12 -17.12 -4.66
CA ALA A 270 -8.45 -15.92 -4.20
C ALA A 270 -7.05 -15.77 -4.81
N LEU A 271 -6.30 -16.87 -4.92
CA LEU A 271 -4.99 -16.88 -5.57
C LEU A 271 -5.06 -16.52 -7.05
N THR A 272 -6.03 -17.07 -7.77
CA THR A 272 -6.25 -16.76 -9.19
C THR A 272 -6.55 -15.27 -9.36
N ARG A 273 -7.50 -14.72 -8.59
CA ARG A 273 -7.82 -13.28 -8.65
C ARG A 273 -6.61 -12.40 -8.32
N ALA A 274 -5.87 -12.72 -7.26
CA ALA A 274 -4.67 -11.98 -6.87
C ALA A 274 -3.58 -12.00 -7.97
N ARG A 275 -3.39 -13.14 -8.64
CA ARG A 275 -2.46 -13.25 -9.78
C ARG A 275 -2.94 -12.45 -10.99
N THR A 276 -4.23 -12.53 -11.33
CA THR A 276 -4.82 -11.76 -12.42
C THR A 276 -4.67 -10.27 -12.17
N ALA A 277 -5.00 -9.78 -10.97
CA ALA A 277 -4.83 -8.37 -10.59
C ALA A 277 -3.36 -7.90 -10.69
N ALA A 278 -2.41 -8.70 -10.16
CA ALA A 278 -1.00 -8.36 -10.25
C ALA A 278 -0.46 -8.32 -11.69
N VAL A 279 -0.92 -9.24 -12.55
CA VAL A 279 -0.53 -9.29 -13.96
C VAL A 279 -1.18 -8.16 -14.76
N LEU A 280 -2.43 -7.82 -14.47
CA LEU A 280 -3.16 -6.72 -15.10
C LEU A 280 -2.48 -5.39 -14.85
N HIS A 281 -2.22 -5.06 -13.58
CA HIS A 281 -1.50 -3.84 -13.22
C HIS A 281 -0.12 -3.80 -13.91
N ARG A 282 0.63 -4.91 -13.94
CA ARG A 282 1.94 -4.93 -14.60
C ARG A 282 1.83 -4.71 -16.10
N THR A 283 0.83 -5.31 -16.74
CA THR A 283 0.60 -5.21 -18.18
C THR A 283 0.30 -3.76 -18.56
N GLU A 284 -0.64 -3.12 -17.88
CA GLU A 284 -0.96 -1.71 -18.11
C GLU A 284 0.23 -0.80 -17.80
N TRP A 285 0.92 -1.04 -16.69
CA TRP A 285 2.11 -0.27 -16.33
C TRP A 285 3.15 -0.28 -17.45
N ARG A 286 3.36 -1.43 -18.10
CA ARG A 286 4.30 -1.51 -19.23
C ARG A 286 3.79 -0.76 -20.46
N LEU A 287 2.51 -0.91 -20.81
CA LEU A 287 1.91 -0.21 -21.95
C LEU A 287 2.01 1.31 -21.80
N ARG A 288 1.84 1.83 -20.58
CA ARG A 288 1.88 3.28 -20.29
C ARG A 288 3.27 3.83 -20.04
N ASN A 289 4.20 3.05 -19.51
CA ASN A 289 5.51 3.56 -19.10
C ASN A 289 6.68 3.15 -19.98
N VAL A 290 6.61 2.02 -20.68
CA VAL A 290 7.76 1.45 -21.41
C VAL A 290 7.69 1.83 -22.89
N ASP A 291 8.83 2.28 -23.42
CA ASP A 291 8.99 2.57 -24.85
C ASP A 291 8.93 1.26 -25.67
N PRO A 292 7.98 1.12 -26.61
CA PRO A 292 7.82 -0.09 -27.43
C PRO A 292 9.02 -0.40 -28.33
N ALA A 293 9.88 0.60 -28.64
CA ALA A 293 11.09 0.42 -29.42
C ALA A 293 12.23 -0.29 -28.65
N THR A 294 12.07 -0.45 -27.33
CA THR A 294 13.02 -1.14 -26.46
C THR A 294 13.31 -2.57 -26.96
N THR A 295 14.58 -2.97 -27.10
CA THR A 295 14.96 -4.35 -27.47
C THR A 295 15.89 -5.03 -26.45
N ALA A 296 16.73 -4.27 -25.75
CA ALA A 296 17.72 -4.79 -24.79
C ALA A 296 17.55 -4.22 -23.38
N GLU A 297 17.58 -2.89 -23.22
CA GLU A 297 17.43 -2.20 -21.94
C GLU A 297 16.08 -1.49 -21.84
N LEU A 298 15.41 -1.62 -20.69
CA LEU A 298 14.12 -0.98 -20.44
C LEU A 298 14.23 0.54 -20.53
N ARG A 299 13.67 1.12 -21.59
CA ARG A 299 13.53 2.57 -21.73
C ARG A 299 12.11 2.98 -21.37
N LEU A 300 12.00 4.07 -20.62
CA LEU A 300 10.72 4.65 -20.26
C LEU A 300 10.34 5.73 -21.27
N ARG A 301 9.05 5.82 -21.59
CA ARG A 301 8.52 6.84 -22.50
C ARG A 301 8.66 8.24 -21.91
N PRO A 302 8.87 9.31 -22.68
CA PRO A 302 8.92 10.67 -22.14
C PRO A 302 7.52 11.24 -21.84
N ASP A 303 6.48 10.75 -22.50
CA ASP A 303 5.09 11.24 -22.49
C ASP A 303 4.19 10.54 -21.45
N ARG A 304 4.76 10.06 -20.34
CA ARG A 304 4.01 9.31 -19.30
C ARG A 304 3.03 10.23 -18.60
N ALA A 305 1.78 9.78 -18.45
CA ALA A 305 0.77 10.43 -17.63
C ALA A 305 0.39 9.53 -16.45
N PRO A 306 0.09 10.11 -15.27
CA PRO A 306 -0.50 9.34 -14.18
C PRO A 306 -1.87 8.80 -14.60
N TRP A 307 -2.21 7.61 -14.14
CA TRP A 307 -3.55 7.05 -14.31
C TRP A 307 -4.02 6.39 -13.02
N PRO A 308 -5.32 6.47 -12.69
CA PRO A 308 -5.87 5.72 -11.57
C PRO A 308 -6.08 4.26 -11.99
N ASP A 309 -5.45 3.31 -11.31
CA ASP A 309 -5.81 1.88 -11.44
C ASP A 309 -6.93 1.54 -10.46
N VAL A 310 -8.17 1.69 -10.91
CA VAL A 310 -9.37 1.38 -10.11
C VAL A 310 -9.73 -0.11 -10.13
N ARG A 311 -9.12 -0.90 -11.02
CA ARG A 311 -9.54 -2.28 -11.30
C ARG A 311 -9.15 -3.25 -10.19
N THR A 312 -8.03 -3.00 -9.53
CA THR A 312 -7.52 -3.90 -8.47
C THR A 312 -8.49 -4.09 -7.31
N HIS A 313 -9.43 -3.17 -7.08
CA HIS A 313 -10.45 -3.28 -6.05
C HIS A 313 -11.55 -4.29 -6.41
N ALA A 314 -11.96 -4.35 -7.68
CA ALA A 314 -13.00 -5.30 -8.13
C ALA A 314 -12.59 -6.77 -7.92
N PHE A 315 -11.29 -7.08 -7.93
CA PHE A 315 -10.80 -8.43 -7.66
C PHE A 315 -10.86 -8.84 -6.19
N ALA A 316 -10.91 -7.88 -5.25
CA ALA A 316 -11.04 -8.14 -3.82
C ALA A 316 -12.45 -8.64 -3.49
N LEU A 317 -13.46 -7.92 -4.01
CA LEU A 317 -14.88 -8.22 -3.88
C LEU A 317 -15.51 -8.27 -5.28
N PRO A 318 -15.43 -9.42 -5.98
CA PRO A 318 -15.99 -9.55 -7.32
C PRO A 318 -17.51 -9.29 -7.31
N PRO A 319 -18.03 -8.53 -8.28
CA PRO A 319 -19.46 -8.29 -8.37
C PRO A 319 -20.22 -9.59 -8.68
N THR A 320 -21.41 -9.72 -8.12
CA THR A 320 -22.32 -10.84 -8.37
C THR A 320 -23.01 -10.74 -9.74
N ASP A 321 -23.19 -9.51 -10.23
CA ASP A 321 -23.79 -9.17 -11.53
C ASP A 321 -22.79 -8.29 -12.33
N PRO A 322 -21.74 -8.87 -12.93
CA PRO A 322 -20.75 -8.12 -13.70
C PRO A 322 -21.36 -7.53 -14.97
N ARG A 323 -21.08 -6.25 -15.24
CA ARG A 323 -21.62 -5.50 -16.39
C ARG A 323 -20.54 -4.91 -17.28
N THR A 324 -19.36 -4.66 -16.73
CA THR A 324 -18.22 -4.14 -17.49
C THR A 324 -17.19 -5.25 -17.77
N PRO A 325 -16.33 -5.08 -18.79
CA PRO A 325 -15.27 -6.04 -19.09
C PRO A 325 -14.34 -6.30 -17.89
N ASP A 326 -14.03 -5.24 -17.12
CA ASP A 326 -13.20 -5.33 -15.91
C ASP A 326 -13.89 -6.14 -14.80
N GLU A 327 -15.20 -5.98 -14.64
CA GLU A 327 -16.01 -6.75 -13.68
C GLU A 327 -16.11 -8.23 -14.07
N HIS A 328 -16.31 -8.54 -15.35
CA HIS A 328 -16.28 -9.92 -15.83
C HIS A 328 -14.91 -10.56 -15.58
N LEU A 329 -13.82 -9.83 -15.84
CA LEU A 329 -12.47 -10.32 -15.59
C LEU A 329 -12.24 -10.57 -14.08
N ALA A 330 -12.74 -9.68 -13.22
CA ALA A 330 -12.67 -9.82 -11.77
C ALA A 330 -13.50 -11.00 -11.24
N ALA A 331 -14.66 -11.26 -11.84
CA ALA A 331 -15.51 -12.41 -11.57
C ALA A 331 -14.93 -13.74 -12.11
N GLY A 332 -13.87 -13.69 -12.92
CA GLY A 332 -13.20 -14.85 -13.49
C GLY A 332 -13.78 -15.32 -14.83
N ASP A 333 -14.68 -14.53 -15.44
CA ASP A 333 -15.22 -14.78 -16.78
C ASP A 333 -14.36 -14.07 -17.83
N ALA A 334 -13.24 -14.70 -18.18
CA ALA A 334 -12.32 -14.16 -19.17
C ALA A 334 -12.93 -14.10 -20.59
N ALA A 335 -13.94 -14.91 -20.90
CA ALA A 335 -14.57 -14.91 -22.22
C ALA A 335 -15.48 -13.70 -22.41
N ALA A 336 -16.37 -13.43 -21.45
CA ALA A 336 -17.20 -12.23 -21.47
C ALA A 336 -16.36 -10.94 -21.40
N ALA A 337 -15.32 -10.95 -20.55
CA ALA A 337 -14.37 -9.83 -20.49
C ALA A 337 -13.71 -9.57 -21.85
N LEU A 338 -13.24 -10.61 -22.54
CA LEU A 338 -12.58 -10.47 -23.83
C LEU A 338 -13.49 -9.84 -24.88
N ALA A 339 -14.75 -10.31 -24.99
CA ALA A 339 -15.73 -9.74 -25.91
C ALA A 339 -15.96 -8.24 -25.65
N GLY A 340 -16.12 -7.86 -24.39
CA GLY A 340 -16.30 -6.45 -24.04
C GLY A 340 -15.06 -5.58 -24.26
N TYR A 341 -13.84 -6.13 -24.10
CA TYR A 341 -12.62 -5.42 -24.48
C TYR A 341 -12.46 -5.31 -26.00
N ASP A 342 -12.84 -6.31 -26.78
CA ASP A 342 -12.84 -6.25 -28.25
C ASP A 342 -13.74 -5.11 -28.74
N ASP A 343 -14.97 -5.00 -28.20
CA ASP A 343 -15.90 -3.90 -28.51
C ASP A 343 -15.35 -2.52 -28.14
N GLY A 344 -14.59 -2.44 -27.04
CA GLY A 344 -13.90 -1.23 -26.61
C GLY A 344 -12.77 -0.86 -27.56
N LEU A 345 -11.89 -1.82 -27.88
CA LEU A 345 -10.74 -1.62 -28.76
C LEU A 345 -11.15 -1.34 -30.21
N ALA A 346 -12.33 -1.80 -30.66
CA ALA A 346 -12.88 -1.40 -31.94
C ALA A 346 -13.17 0.12 -32.02
N ARG A 347 -13.46 0.75 -30.87
CA ARG A 347 -13.73 2.19 -30.76
C ARG A 347 -12.46 2.99 -30.45
N ASP A 348 -11.61 2.48 -29.58
CA ASP A 348 -10.33 3.09 -29.23
C ASP A 348 -9.20 2.04 -29.21
N PRO A 349 -8.58 1.75 -30.37
CA PRO A 349 -7.56 0.71 -30.49
C PRO A 349 -6.27 0.99 -29.69
N GLY A 350 -6.05 2.27 -29.34
CA GLY A 350 -4.83 2.75 -28.69
C GLY A 350 -4.94 2.81 -27.18
N ASP A 351 -6.11 2.58 -26.58
CA ASP A 351 -6.31 2.69 -25.14
C ASP A 351 -5.51 1.62 -24.38
N PRO A 352 -4.48 2.01 -23.59
CA PRO A 352 -3.67 1.07 -22.81
C PRO A 352 -4.47 0.34 -21.72
N HIS A 353 -5.58 0.91 -21.22
CA HIS A 353 -6.46 0.28 -20.23
C HIS A 353 -7.16 -0.93 -20.84
N LEU A 354 -7.77 -0.74 -22.02
CA LEU A 354 -8.47 -1.77 -22.78
C LEU A 354 -7.50 -2.84 -23.27
N LEU A 355 -6.36 -2.44 -23.84
CA LEU A 355 -5.31 -3.36 -24.29
C LEU A 355 -4.80 -4.23 -23.13
N ALA A 356 -4.57 -3.66 -21.94
CA ALA A 356 -4.12 -4.43 -20.79
C ALA A 356 -5.15 -5.50 -20.37
N GLY A 357 -6.41 -5.11 -20.30
CA GLY A 357 -7.52 -6.01 -19.97
C GLY A 357 -7.64 -7.14 -20.98
N TRP A 358 -7.62 -6.80 -22.27
CA TRP A 358 -7.67 -7.77 -23.37
C TRP A 358 -6.53 -8.77 -23.32
N ILE A 359 -5.29 -8.30 -23.15
CA ILE A 359 -4.09 -9.17 -23.09
C ILE A 359 -4.21 -10.17 -21.93
N VAL A 360 -4.68 -9.72 -20.77
CA VAL A 360 -4.83 -10.57 -19.58
C VAL A 360 -5.99 -11.54 -19.72
N ALA A 361 -7.15 -11.10 -20.21
CA ALA A 361 -8.30 -11.94 -20.48
C ALA A 361 -7.95 -13.06 -21.47
N ARG A 362 -7.31 -12.69 -22.59
CA ARG A 362 -6.84 -13.65 -23.61
C ARG A 362 -5.87 -14.66 -23.03
N ALA A 363 -4.90 -14.24 -22.22
CA ALA A 363 -3.96 -15.14 -21.58
C ALA A 363 -4.60 -16.07 -20.54
N GLY A 364 -5.76 -15.70 -20.00
CA GLY A 364 -6.58 -16.57 -19.15
C GLY A 364 -7.18 -17.75 -19.92
N LEU A 365 -7.54 -17.55 -21.19
CA LEU A 365 -8.14 -18.55 -22.07
C LEU A 365 -7.09 -19.39 -22.84
N GLU A 366 -6.05 -18.74 -23.36
CA GLU A 366 -5.01 -19.37 -24.17
C GLU A 366 -3.74 -19.64 -23.35
N ARG A 367 -3.50 -20.91 -22.98
CA ARG A 367 -2.24 -21.29 -22.34
C ARG A 367 -1.21 -21.67 -23.40
N GLY A 368 -0.32 -20.73 -23.74
CA GLY A 368 0.75 -21.00 -24.72
C GLY A 368 1.92 -20.00 -24.67
N PRO A 369 3.01 -20.27 -25.41
CA PRO A 369 4.18 -19.38 -25.49
C PRO A 369 3.83 -17.97 -25.99
N GLY A 370 2.85 -17.86 -26.90
CA GLY A 370 2.36 -16.57 -27.41
C GLY A 370 1.77 -15.68 -26.32
N ALA A 371 0.82 -16.19 -25.53
CA ALA A 371 0.22 -15.48 -24.40
C ALA A 371 1.28 -15.06 -23.36
N ARG A 372 2.22 -15.96 -23.04
CA ARG A 372 3.33 -15.63 -22.11
C ARG A 372 4.21 -14.50 -22.64
N ARG A 373 4.49 -14.48 -23.94
CA ARG A 373 5.27 -13.41 -24.58
C ARG A 373 4.53 -12.08 -24.55
N LEU A 374 3.21 -12.08 -24.79
CA LEU A 374 2.38 -10.88 -24.71
C LEU A 374 2.35 -10.30 -23.29
N LEU A 375 2.20 -11.13 -22.25
CA LEU A 375 2.27 -10.65 -20.86
C LEU A 375 3.67 -10.14 -20.47
N ALA A 376 4.72 -10.74 -21.02
CA ALA A 376 6.09 -10.34 -20.72
C ALA A 376 6.46 -9.00 -21.38
N ARG A 377 5.97 -8.75 -22.60
CA ARG A 377 6.29 -7.56 -23.41
C ARG A 377 5.05 -7.00 -24.13
N PRO A 378 4.02 -6.54 -23.39
CA PRO A 378 2.77 -6.05 -23.99
C PRO A 378 3.01 -4.81 -24.85
N GLU A 379 4.02 -3.99 -24.52
CA GLU A 379 4.42 -2.82 -25.30
C GLU A 379 4.85 -3.16 -26.74
N SER A 380 5.18 -4.42 -27.04
CA SER A 380 5.52 -4.81 -28.42
C SER A 380 4.31 -4.82 -29.37
N MET A 381 3.07 -4.80 -28.85
CA MET A 381 1.86 -4.73 -29.66
C MET A 381 1.62 -3.33 -30.22
N THR A 382 1.93 -2.27 -29.47
CA THR A 382 1.75 -0.89 -29.93
C THR A 382 2.73 -0.54 -31.05
N ARG A 383 3.90 -1.20 -31.11
CA ARG A 383 4.84 -1.09 -32.25
C ARG A 383 4.27 -1.56 -33.59
N ARG A 384 3.24 -2.41 -33.61
CA ARG A 384 2.67 -2.97 -34.85
C ARG A 384 1.55 -2.12 -35.44
N GLN A 385 1.06 -1.11 -34.71
CA GLN A 385 -0.06 -0.27 -35.14
C GLN A 385 0.37 1.08 -35.74
N GLY A 386 1.65 1.45 -35.62
CA GLY A 386 2.27 2.58 -36.30
C GLY A 386 3.36 2.09 -37.24
#